data_AF-A0A228HU53-F1
#
_entry.id   AF-A0A228HU53-F1
#
_cell.length_a   1.000
_cell.length_b   1.000
_cell.length_c   1.000
_cell.angle_alpha   90.00
_cell.angle_beta   90.00
_cell.angle_gamma   90.00
#
_symmetry.space_group_name_H-M   'P 1'
#
loop_
_entity.id
_entity.type
_entity.pdbx_description
1 polymer ?
#
loop_
_entity_poly.entity_id
_entity_poly.type
_entity_poly.pdbx_seq_one_letter_code
_entity_poly.pdbx_strand_id
1 'polypeptide(L)'
;MVIFTRWHQAAPLIALFSPVLAMLAVTLSPSLTGALLFAVAALTVVCIATPLILSRLVYPPAKDLVRIEPDGLVFTRYGMVPFDSITGYTLDGLIRLTRRDKPTLVLLGNRKTPGYQDLRAALGPAMATWRAHHPAARIKQSHFQGTPLAKVLGALVVISCGGLVVTVVTMETGMSSLPALAIGIFAGFRLLASEHPE
;
A
#
# COMPACT_ATOMS: atom_id res chain seq x y z
N MET A 1 -1.88 15.83 6.63
CA MET A 1 -2.01 14.55 5.87
C MET A 1 -1.66 13.39 6.77
N VAL A 2 -1.96 12.15 6.40
CA VAL A 2 -1.52 10.96 7.17
C VAL A 2 -0.33 10.33 6.47
N ILE A 3 0.72 10.04 7.21
CA ILE A 3 1.94 9.43 6.68
C ILE A 3 1.98 7.98 7.08
N PHE A 4 2.15 7.13 6.08
CA PHE A 4 2.35 5.70 6.20
C PHE A 4 3.74 5.34 5.69
N THR A 5 4.23 4.18 6.13
CA THR A 5 5.41 3.53 5.56
C THR A 5 4.98 2.28 4.78
N ARG A 6 5.84 1.75 3.90
CA ARG A 6 5.58 0.49 3.18
C ARG A 6 5.22 -0.67 4.13
N TRP A 7 5.71 -0.65 5.37
CA TRP A 7 5.38 -1.65 6.40
C TRP A 7 3.90 -1.67 6.77
N HIS A 8 3.20 -0.53 6.70
CA HIS A 8 1.76 -0.47 6.92
C HIS A 8 0.94 -1.08 5.79
N GLN A 9 1.51 -1.12 4.57
CA GLN A 9 0.88 -1.78 3.43
C GLN A 9 1.20 -3.28 3.42
N ALA A 10 2.41 -3.66 3.84
CA ALA A 10 2.84 -5.05 3.92
C ALA A 10 2.16 -5.81 5.08
N ALA A 11 1.96 -5.17 6.24
CA ALA A 11 1.41 -5.85 7.42
C ALA A 11 0.01 -6.44 7.22
N PRO A 12 -0.98 -5.73 6.62
CA PRO A 12 -2.29 -6.32 6.31
C PRO A 12 -2.19 -7.46 5.30
N LEU A 13 -1.30 -7.37 4.31
CA LEU A 13 -1.11 -8.43 3.32
C LEU A 13 -0.49 -9.68 3.96
N ILE A 14 0.56 -9.51 4.76
CA ILE A 14 1.19 -10.62 5.50
C ILE A 14 0.16 -11.27 6.45
N ALA A 15 -0.63 -10.46 7.15
CA ALA A 15 -1.71 -10.93 8.01
C ALA A 15 -2.83 -11.66 7.23
N LEU A 16 -3.15 -11.23 6.02
CA LEU A 16 -4.20 -11.85 5.21
C LEU A 16 -3.76 -13.21 4.62
N PHE A 17 -2.49 -13.33 4.24
CA PHE A 17 -1.96 -14.56 3.62
C PHE A 17 -1.46 -15.61 4.62
N SER A 18 -1.15 -15.23 5.87
CA SER A 18 -0.69 -16.19 6.88
C SER A 18 -1.74 -17.27 7.24
N PRO A 19 -3.05 -16.97 7.35
CA PRO A 19 -4.10 -17.97 7.52
C PRO A 19 -4.26 -18.91 6.33
N VAL A 20 -4.07 -18.41 5.10
CA VAL A 20 -4.16 -19.23 3.88
C VAL A 20 -3.02 -20.27 3.88
N LEU A 21 -1.82 -19.87 4.29
CA LEU A 21 -0.67 -20.78 4.40
C LEU A 21 -0.89 -21.83 5.51
N ALA A 22 -1.48 -21.42 6.64
CA ALA A 22 -1.81 -22.33 7.74
C ALA A 22 -2.90 -23.34 7.35
N MET A 23 -3.95 -22.89 6.66
CA MET A 23 -5.01 -23.77 6.16
C MET A 23 -4.48 -24.73 5.09
N LEU A 24 -3.60 -24.27 4.19
CA LEU A 24 -2.93 -25.12 3.22
C LEU A 24 -2.12 -26.24 3.91
N ALA A 25 -1.36 -25.91 4.96
CA ALA A 25 -0.61 -26.87 5.75
C ALA A 25 -1.53 -27.92 6.44
N VAL A 26 -2.69 -27.51 6.94
CA VAL A 26 -3.70 -28.43 7.52
C VAL A 26 -4.30 -29.33 6.44
N THR A 27 -4.64 -28.80 5.26
CA THR A 27 -5.21 -29.59 4.15
C THR A 27 -4.23 -30.58 3.53
N LEU A 28 -2.94 -30.23 3.49
CA LEU A 28 -1.87 -31.10 2.99
C LEU A 28 -1.41 -32.15 4.03
N SER A 29 -1.84 -32.02 5.28
CA SER A 29 -1.45 -32.92 6.37
C SER A 29 -2.65 -33.21 7.29
N PRO A 30 -3.63 -34.00 6.83
CA PRO A 30 -4.87 -34.27 7.56
C PRO A 30 -4.69 -35.06 8.87
N SER A 31 -3.49 -35.56 9.16
CA SER A 31 -3.14 -36.21 10.43
C SER A 31 -2.89 -35.23 11.58
N LEU A 32 -2.92 -33.92 11.34
CA LEU A 32 -2.86 -32.88 12.38
C LEU A 32 -4.07 -33.02 13.32
N THR A 33 -3.83 -33.51 14.54
CA THR A 33 -4.87 -33.71 15.56
C THR A 33 -4.51 -33.04 16.89
N GLY A 34 -5.53 -32.69 17.66
CA GLY A 34 -5.38 -32.22 19.05
C GLY A 34 -4.48 -30.98 19.20
N ALA A 35 -3.44 -31.10 20.02
CA ALA A 35 -2.54 -30.00 20.38
C ALA A 35 -1.85 -29.33 19.19
N LEU A 36 -1.64 -30.06 18.09
CA LEU A 36 -0.97 -29.54 16.90
C LEU A 36 -1.88 -28.57 16.12
N LEU A 37 -3.19 -28.82 16.08
CA LEU A 37 -4.18 -27.88 15.53
C LEU A 37 -4.26 -26.59 16.34
N PHE A 38 -4.25 -26.70 17.68
CA PHE A 38 -4.18 -25.54 18.56
C PHE A 38 -2.89 -24.74 18.38
N ALA A 39 -1.75 -25.41 18.19
CA ALA A 39 -0.48 -24.76 17.90
C ALA A 39 -0.50 -24.01 16.55
N VAL A 40 -1.08 -24.60 15.51
CA VAL A 40 -1.25 -23.95 14.20
C VAL A 40 -2.19 -22.75 14.30
N ALA A 41 -3.31 -22.87 15.03
CA ALA A 41 -4.23 -21.75 15.25
C ALA A 41 -3.56 -20.61 16.04
N ALA A 42 -2.84 -20.92 17.12
CA ALA A 42 -2.12 -19.94 17.92
C ALA A 42 -1.01 -19.25 17.10
N LEU A 43 -0.24 -20.03 16.32
CA LEU A 43 0.78 -19.49 15.43
C LEU A 43 0.17 -18.58 14.36
N THR A 44 -1.00 -18.94 13.81
CA THR A 44 -1.73 -18.10 12.86
C THR A 44 -2.11 -16.76 13.48
N VAL A 45 -2.65 -16.76 14.70
CA VAL A 45 -2.98 -15.53 15.43
C VAL A 45 -1.73 -14.67 15.67
N VAL A 46 -0.61 -15.28 16.06
CA VAL A 46 0.67 -14.58 16.24
C VAL A 46 1.18 -13.99 14.92
N CYS A 47 1.12 -14.75 13.83
CA CYS A 47 1.53 -14.30 12.49
C CYS A 47 0.66 -13.18 11.92
N ILE A 48 -0.62 -13.09 12.30
CA ILE A 48 -1.51 -11.97 11.98
C ILE A 48 -1.18 -10.76 12.85
N ALA A 49 -1.15 -10.97 14.18
CA ALA A 49 -1.07 -9.89 15.16
C ALA A 49 0.29 -9.17 15.12
N THR A 50 1.38 -9.93 15.02
CA THR A 50 2.76 -9.40 15.07
C THR A 50 3.04 -8.32 14.01
N PRO A 51 2.82 -8.56 12.70
CA PRO A 51 3.07 -7.54 11.69
C PRO A 51 2.12 -6.33 11.83
N LEU A 52 0.86 -6.53 12.25
CA LEU A 52 -0.08 -5.43 12.49
C LEU A 52 0.37 -4.56 13.67
N ILE A 53 0.78 -5.18 14.78
CA ILE A 53 1.28 -4.50 15.97
C ILE A 53 2.57 -3.75 15.64
N LEU A 54 3.54 -4.40 14.98
CA LEU A 54 4.79 -3.77 14.58
C LEU A 54 4.54 -2.58 13.65
N SER A 55 3.61 -2.68 12.70
CA SER A 55 3.27 -1.59 11.79
C SER A 55 2.71 -0.36 12.52
N ARG A 56 2.06 -0.54 13.68
CA ARG A 56 1.46 0.56 14.46
C ARG A 56 2.36 1.08 15.57
N LEU A 57 3.16 0.23 16.21
CA LEU A 57 4.02 0.61 17.33
C LEU A 57 5.38 1.14 16.86
N VAL A 58 6.02 0.47 15.90
CA VAL A 58 7.37 0.83 15.42
C VAL A 58 7.30 1.97 14.41
N TYR A 59 6.22 2.03 13.63
CA TYR A 59 5.99 3.06 12.63
C TYR A 59 4.59 3.64 12.79
N PRO A 60 4.20 4.35 13.84
CA PRO A 60 2.82 4.82 13.98
C PRO A 60 2.40 5.70 12.79
N PRO A 61 1.21 5.51 12.21
CA PRO A 61 0.69 6.39 11.17
C PRO A 61 0.44 7.76 11.80
N ALA A 62 1.22 8.75 11.40
CA ALA A 62 1.13 10.08 12.00
C ALA A 62 0.43 11.07 11.08
N LYS A 63 -0.40 11.92 11.68
CA LYS A 63 -0.83 13.14 11.03
C LYS A 63 0.31 14.14 11.10
N ASP A 64 0.74 14.62 9.95
CA ASP A 64 1.85 15.57 9.86
C ASP A 64 1.59 16.65 8.80
N LEU A 65 2.29 17.76 8.97
CA LEU A 65 2.45 18.83 8.01
C LEU A 65 3.81 18.67 7.34
N VAL A 66 3.84 18.91 6.03
CA VAL A 66 5.05 18.78 5.22
C VAL A 66 5.30 20.12 4.57
N ARG A 67 6.54 20.58 4.68
CA ARG A 67 7.04 21.75 3.97
C ARG A 67 8.10 21.31 2.98
N ILE A 68 8.10 21.94 1.81
CA ILE A 68 9.13 21.76 0.81
C ILE A 68 10.22 22.78 1.12
N GLU A 69 11.45 22.29 1.27
CA GLU A 69 12.67 23.08 1.38
C GLU A 69 13.59 22.80 0.18
N PRO A 70 14.60 23.65 -0.09
CA PRO A 70 15.47 23.49 -1.26
C PRO A 70 16.14 22.11 -1.36
N ASP A 71 16.51 21.54 -0.21
CA ASP A 71 17.26 20.28 -0.14
C ASP A 71 16.41 19.07 0.23
N GLY A 72 15.11 19.24 0.48
CA GLY A 72 14.26 18.13 0.89
C GLY A 72 12.87 18.50 1.39
N LEU A 73 12.24 17.50 2.00
CA LEU A 73 10.92 17.62 2.61
C LEU A 73 11.07 17.61 4.13
N VAL A 74 10.59 18.66 4.77
CA VAL A 74 10.61 18.76 6.24
C VAL A 74 9.25 18.38 6.80
N PHE A 75 9.27 17.33 7.60
CA PHE A 75 8.14 16.79 8.34
C PHE A 75 8.22 17.26 9.79
N THR A 76 7.11 17.67 10.38
CA THR A 76 7.11 18.17 11.78
C THR A 76 7.51 17.07 12.76
N ARG A 77 7.13 15.81 12.50
CA ARG A 77 7.43 14.66 13.37
C ARG A 77 8.53 13.76 12.86
N TYR A 78 8.67 13.61 11.54
CA TYR A 78 9.66 12.70 10.95
C TYR A 78 10.99 13.39 10.60
N GLY A 79 11.10 14.69 10.83
CA GLY A 79 12.27 15.48 10.50
C GLY A 79 12.47 15.66 8.99
N MET A 80 13.69 15.95 8.58
CA MET A 80 14.02 16.19 7.18
C MET A 80 14.17 14.87 6.41
N VAL A 81 13.56 14.81 5.22
CA VAL A 81 13.81 13.80 4.19
C VAL A 81 14.52 14.50 3.03
N PRO A 82 15.85 14.33 2.91
CA PRO A 82 16.62 14.95 1.84
C PRO A 82 16.21 14.43 0.46
N PHE A 83 16.21 15.28 -0.56
CA PHE A 83 15.93 14.87 -1.93
C PHE A 83 16.93 13.83 -2.45
N ASP A 84 18.21 13.92 -2.08
CA ASP A 84 19.23 12.94 -2.47
C ASP A 84 18.94 11.52 -1.91
N SER A 85 18.20 11.43 -0.80
CA SER A 85 17.77 10.14 -0.26
C SER A 85 16.64 9.50 -1.07
N ILE A 86 15.99 10.22 -1.97
CA ILE A 86 14.82 9.75 -2.71
C ILE A 86 15.26 9.17 -4.06
N THR A 87 15.04 7.89 -4.28
CA THR A 87 15.39 7.19 -5.54
C THR A 87 14.24 7.19 -6.55
N GLY A 88 13.01 7.42 -6.08
CA GLY A 88 11.89 7.64 -6.97
C GLY A 88 10.64 8.10 -6.25
N TYR A 89 9.70 8.67 -6.99
CA TYR A 89 8.46 9.20 -6.44
C TYR A 89 7.27 9.04 -7.39
N THR A 90 6.06 8.98 -6.82
CA THR A 90 4.79 8.92 -7.55
C THR A 90 3.84 9.95 -6.96
N LEU A 91 3.07 10.61 -7.84
CA LEU A 91 2.07 11.59 -7.46
C LEU A 91 0.66 11.15 -7.84
N ASP A 92 0.44 9.92 -8.30
CA ASP A 92 -0.86 9.43 -8.78
C ASP A 92 -1.80 9.04 -7.62
N GLY A 93 -2.67 9.97 -7.22
CA GLY A 93 -3.63 9.80 -6.12
C GLY A 93 -3.00 9.95 -4.74
N LEU A 94 -2.01 9.11 -4.41
CA LEU A 94 -1.19 9.19 -3.21
C LEU A 94 0.24 9.65 -3.55
N ILE A 95 0.87 10.39 -2.64
CA ILE A 95 2.28 10.75 -2.80
C ILE A 95 3.11 9.60 -2.23
N ARG A 96 3.93 8.97 -3.06
CA ARG A 96 4.84 7.89 -2.65
C ARG A 96 6.28 8.35 -2.86
N LEU A 97 7.12 8.19 -1.84
CA LEU A 97 8.54 8.51 -1.86
C LEU A 97 9.36 7.25 -1.57
N THR A 98 10.03 6.73 -2.58
CA THR A 98 10.97 5.62 -2.45
C THR A 98 12.31 6.17 -2.02
N ARG A 99 12.86 5.66 -0.92
CA ARG A 99 14.09 6.15 -0.32
C ARG A 99 15.19 5.11 -0.37
N ARG A 100 16.44 5.56 -0.49
CA ARG A 100 17.64 4.73 -0.33
C ARG A 100 17.75 4.33 1.14
N ASP A 101 17.94 3.04 1.40
CA ASP A 101 18.20 2.45 2.72
C ASP A 101 17.13 2.75 3.80
N LYS A 102 15.97 3.29 3.41
CA LYS A 102 14.85 3.59 4.30
C LYS A 102 13.53 3.12 3.69
N PRO A 103 12.54 2.75 4.52
CA PRO A 103 11.22 2.36 4.03
C PRO A 103 10.60 3.45 3.16
N THR A 104 9.89 3.06 2.11
CA THR A 104 9.08 3.98 1.29
C THR A 104 8.09 4.72 2.18
N LEU A 105 8.02 6.05 2.04
CA LEU A 105 6.98 6.87 2.64
C LEU A 105 5.80 6.99 1.70
N VAL A 106 4.61 6.88 2.26
CA VAL A 106 3.33 7.03 1.56
C VAL A 106 2.54 8.09 2.28
N LEU A 107 2.35 9.24 1.67
CA LEU A 107 1.57 10.34 2.23
C LEU A 107 0.17 10.22 1.63
N LEU A 108 -0.78 9.90 2.50
CA LEU A 108 -2.19 9.81 2.17
C LEU A 108 -2.87 11.12 2.56
N GLY A 109 -3.48 11.76 1.58
CA GLY A 109 -4.35 12.90 1.78
C GLY A 109 -5.51 12.87 0.78
N ASN A 110 -6.53 13.65 1.08
CA ASN A 110 -7.68 13.86 0.21
C ASN A 110 -7.87 15.37 -0.03
N ARG A 111 -8.87 15.74 -0.84
CA ARG A 111 -9.20 17.15 -1.12
C ARG A 111 -9.52 17.97 0.15
N LYS A 112 -9.95 17.32 1.23
CA LYS A 112 -10.24 17.97 2.52
C LYS A 112 -9.02 18.06 3.45
N THR A 113 -7.88 17.50 3.04
CA THR A 113 -6.66 17.52 3.84
C THR A 113 -5.92 18.83 3.59
N PRO A 114 -5.73 19.69 4.61
CA PRO A 114 -5.07 20.98 4.43
C PRO A 114 -3.68 20.82 3.79
N GLY A 115 -3.40 21.63 2.78
CA GLY A 115 -2.11 21.71 2.08
C GLY A 115 -1.72 20.48 1.25
N TYR A 116 -2.56 19.44 1.17
CA TYR A 116 -2.19 18.20 0.44
C TYR A 116 -2.14 18.40 -1.07
N GLN A 117 -3.12 19.11 -1.66
CA GLN A 117 -3.12 19.39 -3.09
C GLN A 117 -1.99 20.35 -3.47
N ASP A 118 -1.77 21.39 -2.65
CA ASP A 118 -0.69 22.36 -2.85
C ASP A 118 0.68 21.68 -2.78
N LEU A 119 0.90 20.80 -1.78
CA LEU A 119 2.10 19.98 -1.69
C LEU A 119 2.27 19.08 -2.92
N ARG A 120 1.20 18.39 -3.35
CA ARG A 120 1.24 17.50 -4.52
C ARG A 120 1.61 18.26 -5.79
N ALA A 121 1.05 19.46 -5.98
CA ALA A 121 1.32 20.31 -7.13
C ALA A 121 2.73 20.91 -7.09
N ALA A 122 3.23 21.29 -5.91
CA ALA A 122 4.55 21.91 -5.74
C ALA A 122 5.71 20.89 -5.73
N LEU A 123 5.46 19.63 -5.36
CA LEU A 123 6.51 18.62 -5.21
C LEU A 123 7.19 18.25 -6.54
N GLY A 124 6.43 18.13 -7.63
CA GLY A 124 6.97 17.84 -8.96
C GLY A 124 7.97 18.92 -9.42
N PRO A 125 7.56 20.21 -9.46
CA PRO A 125 8.46 21.32 -9.77
C PRO A 125 9.68 21.39 -8.87
N ALA A 126 9.52 21.27 -7.54
CA ALA A 126 10.64 21.33 -6.60
C ALA A 126 11.68 20.22 -6.87
N MET A 127 11.22 19.00 -7.14
CA MET A 127 12.08 17.87 -7.51
C MET A 127 12.79 18.10 -8.84
N ALA A 128 12.09 18.67 -9.84
CA ALA A 128 12.69 18.98 -11.13
C ALA A 128 13.78 20.05 -10.99
N THR A 129 13.51 21.12 -10.23
CA THR A 129 14.49 22.17 -9.92
C THR A 129 15.70 21.60 -9.20
N TRP A 130 15.52 20.79 -8.15
CA TRP A 130 16.64 20.20 -7.43
C TRP A 130 17.49 19.28 -8.33
N ARG A 131 16.84 18.45 -9.17
CA ARG A 131 17.53 17.58 -10.13
C ARG A 131 18.34 18.36 -11.17
N ALA A 132 17.85 19.51 -11.63
CA ALA A 132 18.59 20.36 -12.56
C ALA A 132 19.94 20.82 -11.97
N HIS A 133 19.99 21.05 -10.65
CA HIS A 133 21.21 21.41 -9.93
C HIS A 133 22.06 20.18 -9.53
N HIS A 134 21.50 18.96 -9.61
CA HIS A 134 22.15 17.71 -9.19
C HIS A 134 22.04 16.62 -10.29
N PRO A 135 22.74 16.78 -11.43
CA PRO A 135 22.56 15.91 -12.60
C PRO A 135 22.98 14.44 -12.37
N ALA A 136 23.83 14.17 -11.37
CA ALA A 136 24.21 12.81 -11.00
C ALA A 136 23.11 12.06 -10.23
N ALA A 137 22.09 12.76 -9.71
CA ALA A 137 21.03 12.16 -8.93
C ALA A 137 20.06 11.35 -9.81
N ARG A 138 19.97 10.05 -9.54
CA ARG A 138 19.10 9.12 -10.28
C ARG A 138 17.71 9.02 -9.66
N ILE A 139 17.00 10.15 -9.60
CA ILE A 139 15.60 10.18 -9.12
C ILE A 139 14.67 9.94 -10.29
N LYS A 140 13.81 8.92 -10.20
CA LYS A 140 12.79 8.64 -11.23
C LYS A 140 11.38 8.96 -10.73
N GLN A 141 10.66 9.75 -11.50
CA GLN A 141 9.21 9.84 -11.34
C GLN A 141 8.60 8.58 -11.95
N SER A 142 7.75 7.90 -11.19
CA SER A 142 7.04 6.70 -11.64
C SER A 142 5.55 6.97 -11.59
N HIS A 143 4.87 6.59 -12.66
CA HIS A 143 3.42 6.57 -12.73
C HIS A 143 2.95 5.13 -12.63
N PHE A 144 2.01 4.86 -11.74
CA PHE A 144 1.40 3.53 -11.62
C PHE A 144 0.12 3.47 -12.43
N GLN A 145 -0.67 4.54 -12.39
CA GLN A 145 -1.91 4.65 -13.16
C GLN A 145 -1.58 4.68 -14.66
N GLY A 146 -2.40 4.00 -15.46
CA GLY A 146 -2.19 3.90 -16.90
C GLY A 146 -1.19 2.85 -17.37
N THR A 147 -0.37 2.29 -16.48
CA THR A 147 0.64 1.28 -16.87
C THR A 147 0.00 -0.05 -17.28
N PRO A 148 0.64 -0.84 -18.17
CA PRO A 148 0.17 -2.19 -18.50
C PRO A 148 0.03 -3.08 -17.26
N LEU A 149 0.94 -2.92 -16.29
CA LEU A 149 0.88 -3.62 -15.02
C LEU A 149 -0.37 -3.27 -14.21
N ALA A 150 -0.74 -1.99 -14.13
CA ALA A 150 -1.97 -1.57 -13.46
C ALA A 150 -3.22 -2.12 -14.15
N LYS A 151 -3.24 -2.16 -15.49
CA LYS A 151 -4.34 -2.76 -16.25
C LYS A 151 -4.45 -4.27 -16.01
N VAL A 152 -3.34 -5.01 -16.04
CA VAL A 152 -3.32 -6.45 -15.74
C VAL A 152 -3.78 -6.73 -14.31
N LEU A 153 -3.30 -5.97 -13.33
CA LEU A 153 -3.75 -6.09 -11.95
C LEU A 153 -5.24 -5.75 -11.80
N GLY A 154 -5.72 -4.71 -12.49
CA GLY A 154 -7.14 -4.36 -12.53
C GLY A 154 -8.00 -5.50 -13.07
N ALA A 155 -7.62 -6.10 -14.20
CA ALA A 155 -8.30 -7.26 -14.78
C ALA A 155 -8.33 -8.45 -13.80
N LEU A 156 -7.18 -8.77 -13.21
CA LEU A 156 -7.06 -9.89 -12.29
C LEU A 156 -7.95 -9.71 -11.05
N VAL A 157 -8.03 -8.49 -10.50
CA VAL A 157 -8.92 -8.16 -9.38
C VAL A 157 -10.40 -8.31 -9.77
N VAL A 158 -10.80 -7.79 -10.94
CA VAL A 158 -12.20 -7.92 -11.41
C VAL A 158 -12.58 -9.38 -11.58
N ILE A 159 -11.74 -10.18 -12.24
CA ILE A 159 -11.98 -11.62 -12.46
C ILE A 159 -12.05 -12.36 -11.11
N SER A 160 -11.10 -12.10 -10.20
CA SER A 160 -11.04 -12.79 -8.91
C SER A 160 -12.23 -12.46 -8.02
N CYS A 161 -12.58 -11.17 -7.88
CA CYS A 161 -13.73 -10.77 -7.08
C CYS A 161 -15.05 -11.19 -7.72
N GLY A 162 -15.17 -11.12 -9.05
CA GLY A 162 -16.34 -11.61 -9.78
C GLY A 162 -16.55 -13.11 -9.58
N GLY A 163 -15.49 -13.91 -9.69
CA GLY A 163 -15.53 -15.35 -9.40
C GLY A 163 -15.95 -15.65 -7.97
N LEU A 164 -15.40 -14.94 -6.98
CA LEU A 164 -15.77 -15.09 -5.58
C LEU A 164 -17.23 -14.70 -5.31
N VAL A 165 -17.77 -13.67 -5.97
CA VAL A 165 -19.21 -13.32 -5.86
C VAL A 165 -20.07 -14.48 -6.35
N VAL A 166 -19.74 -15.06 -7.50
CA VAL A 166 -20.48 -16.22 -8.04
C VAL A 166 -20.44 -17.37 -7.05
N THR A 167 -19.27 -17.72 -6.51
CA THR A 167 -19.12 -18.80 -5.52
C THR A 167 -19.91 -18.53 -4.23
N VAL A 168 -19.85 -17.31 -3.69
CA VAL A 168 -20.59 -16.91 -2.47
C VAL A 168 -22.09 -17.04 -2.68
N VAL A 169 -22.59 -16.59 -3.84
CA VAL A 169 -24.01 -16.66 -4.19
C VAL A 169 -24.45 -18.11 -4.44
N THR A 170 -23.66 -18.92 -5.14
CA THR A 170 -24.04 -20.31 -5.47
C THR A 170 -23.92 -21.25 -4.28
N MET A 171 -23.01 -21.00 -3.35
CA MET A 171 -22.82 -21.84 -2.15
C MET A 171 -23.62 -21.35 -0.93
N GLU A 172 -24.43 -20.29 -1.07
CA GLU A 172 -25.14 -19.62 0.05
C GLU A 172 -24.23 -19.29 1.26
N THR A 173 -22.93 -19.15 1.02
CA THR A 173 -21.93 -18.98 2.08
C THR A 173 -21.82 -17.52 2.45
N GLY A 174 -22.37 -17.12 3.60
CA GLY A 174 -22.05 -15.86 4.28
C GLY A 174 -22.07 -14.61 3.39
N MET A 175 -23.27 -14.13 3.04
CA MET A 175 -23.50 -12.90 2.24
C MET A 175 -22.82 -11.63 2.79
N SER A 176 -22.33 -11.66 4.03
CA SER A 176 -21.58 -10.58 4.67
C SER A 176 -20.29 -10.17 3.93
N SER A 177 -19.78 -11.02 3.04
CA SER A 177 -18.58 -10.74 2.23
C SER A 177 -18.86 -9.95 0.94
N LEU A 178 -20.12 -9.91 0.47
CA LEU A 178 -20.50 -9.26 -0.80
C LEU A 178 -20.12 -7.77 -0.89
N PRO A 179 -20.27 -6.94 0.17
CA PRO A 179 -19.86 -5.54 0.11
C PRO A 179 -18.35 -5.37 -0.12
N ALA A 180 -17.53 -6.22 0.49
CA ALA A 180 -16.07 -6.18 0.30
C ALA A 180 -15.68 -6.59 -1.13
N LEU A 181 -16.35 -7.59 -1.70
CA LEU A 181 -16.14 -8.02 -3.09
C LEU A 181 -16.56 -6.94 -4.09
N ALA A 182 -17.68 -6.24 -3.85
CA ALA A 182 -18.12 -5.12 -4.67
C ALA A 182 -17.10 -3.96 -4.68
N ILE A 183 -16.51 -3.65 -3.52
CA ILE A 183 -15.42 -2.66 -3.41
C ILE A 183 -14.19 -3.12 -4.23
N GLY A 184 -13.84 -4.40 -4.16
CA GLY A 184 -12.76 -4.99 -4.95
C GLY A 184 -12.99 -4.86 -6.46
N ILE A 185 -14.18 -5.22 -6.95
CA ILE A 185 -14.58 -5.07 -8.36
C ILE A 185 -14.47 -3.61 -8.82
N PHE A 186 -15.02 -2.68 -8.03
CA PHE A 186 -14.95 -1.25 -8.34
C PHE A 186 -13.50 -0.74 -8.42
N ALA A 187 -12.64 -1.15 -7.47
CA ALA A 187 -11.23 -0.82 -7.50
C ALA A 187 -10.51 -1.41 -8.72
N GLY A 188 -10.84 -2.64 -9.12
CA GLY A 188 -10.30 -3.29 -10.32
C GLY A 188 -10.68 -2.54 -11.62
N PHE A 189 -11.95 -2.15 -11.77
CA PHE A 189 -12.39 -1.35 -12.91
C PHE A 189 -11.72 0.03 -12.95
N ARG A 190 -11.54 0.68 -11.80
CA ARG A 190 -10.80 1.95 -11.70
C ARG A 190 -9.36 1.82 -12.18
N LEU A 191 -8.69 0.69 -11.93
CA LEU A 191 -7.35 0.44 -12.43
C LEU A 191 -7.32 0.17 -13.94
N LEU A 192 -8.30 -0.58 -14.46
CA LEU A 192 -8.45 -0.84 -15.89
C LEU A 192 -8.69 0.45 -16.69
N ALA A 193 -9.55 1.32 -16.16
CA ALA A 193 -9.89 2.61 -16.75
C ALA A 193 -8.86 3.71 -16.46
N SER A 194 -7.77 3.39 -15.74
CA SER A 194 -6.74 4.39 -15.46
C SER A 194 -5.94 4.69 -16.72
N GLU A 195 -5.75 5.97 -17.00
CA GLU A 195 -4.94 6.47 -18.12
C GLU A 195 -3.56 6.92 -17.63
N HIS A 196 -2.59 6.92 -18.54
CA HIS A 196 -1.25 7.37 -18.22
C HIS A 196 -1.29 8.90 -18.18
N PRO A 197 -0.86 9.55 -17.08
CA PRO A 197 -0.70 10.99 -17.11
C PRO A 197 0.41 11.32 -18.12
N GLU A 198 0.09 12.20 -19.07
CA GLU A 198 1.04 12.80 -20.04
C GLU A 198 1.99 13.78 -19.36
#